data_AF-A0A1E3PKD8-F1
#
_entry.id   AF-A0A1E3PKD8-F1
#
_cell.length_a   1.000
_cell.length_b   1.000
_cell.length_c   1.000
_cell.angle_alpha   90.00
_cell.angle_beta   90.00
_cell.angle_gamma   90.00
#
_symmetry.space_group_name_H-M   'P 1'
#
loop_
_entity.id
_entity.type
_entity.pdbx_description
1 polymer ?
#
loop_
_entity_poly.entity_id
_entity_poly.type
_entity_poly.pdbx_seq_one_letter_code
_entity_poly.pdbx_strand_id
1 'polypeptide(L)'
;SPVFVPSYERPKSILELLRKVPSIWKTCLENKKGVFRCVLCEESNKQVFRHMADLARHIDQSGHHRSYKCNEGTCPWSIIGFAARSEWARHTKHQHLNEEFTCSRPYCNKKFARRDSYKRHMSMVH
;
A
#
# COMPACT_ATOMS: atom_id res chain seq x y z
N SER A 1 -26.87 0.43 41.57
CA SER A 1 -26.41 1.54 40.69
C SER A 1 -25.84 0.97 39.41
N PRO A 2 -26.33 1.36 38.21
CA PRO A 2 -25.72 0.92 36.97
C PRO A 2 -24.44 1.72 36.70
N VAL A 3 -23.36 1.00 36.41
CA VAL A 3 -22.02 1.56 36.15
C VAL A 3 -22.02 2.14 34.74
N PHE A 4 -21.78 3.45 34.63
CA PHE A 4 -21.54 4.13 33.36
C PHE A 4 -20.16 3.70 32.85
N VAL A 5 -20.12 2.75 31.90
CA VAL A 5 -18.91 2.42 31.17
C VAL A 5 -18.65 3.53 30.14
N PRO A 6 -17.46 4.18 30.15
CA PRO A 6 -17.15 5.19 29.15
C PRO A 6 -17.14 4.51 27.79
N SER A 7 -17.86 5.11 26.83
CA SER A 7 -17.86 4.68 25.44
C SER A 7 -16.45 4.79 24.88
N TYR A 8 -15.66 3.71 24.97
CA TYR A 8 -14.45 3.54 24.18
C TYR A 8 -14.84 3.82 22.73
N GLU A 9 -14.30 4.90 22.17
CA GLU A 9 -14.48 5.22 20.75
C GLU A 9 -14.13 3.96 19.96
N ARG A 10 -15.12 3.37 19.28
CA ARG A 10 -14.90 2.19 18.46
C ARG A 10 -13.74 2.51 17.50
N PRO A 11 -12.73 1.64 17.36
CA PRO A 11 -11.70 1.85 16.35
C PRO A 11 -12.41 2.04 15.01
N LYS A 12 -12.14 3.17 14.35
CA LYS A 12 -12.79 3.53 13.09
C LYS A 12 -12.52 2.42 12.08
N SER A 13 -13.57 1.77 11.58
CA SER A 13 -13.46 0.70 10.59
C SER A 13 -12.68 1.22 9.37
N ILE A 14 -11.68 0.47 8.94
CA ILE A 14 -10.89 0.77 7.74
C ILE A 14 -11.82 0.85 6.53
N LEU A 15 -12.79 -0.07 6.44
CA LEU A 15 -13.76 -0.08 5.35
C LEU A 15 -14.63 1.19 5.33
N GLU A 16 -15.09 1.65 6.48
CA GLU A 16 -15.86 2.91 6.58
C GLU A 16 -15.00 4.12 6.18
N LEU A 17 -13.74 4.17 6.59
CA LEU A 17 -12.81 5.22 6.21
C LEU A 17 -12.56 5.24 4.69
N LEU A 18 -12.41 4.08 4.06
CA LEU A 18 -12.25 3.98 2.61
C LEU A 18 -13.49 4.52 1.88
N ARG A 19 -14.71 4.20 2.35
CA ARG A 19 -15.97 4.66 1.72
C ARG A 19 -16.16 6.18 1.82
N LYS A 20 -15.55 6.84 2.81
CA LYS A 20 -15.58 8.31 2.96
C LYS A 20 -14.71 9.04 1.95
N VAL A 21 -13.80 8.34 1.25
CA VAL A 21 -12.93 8.94 0.23
C VAL A 21 -13.24 8.31 -1.14
N PRO A 22 -14.16 8.89 -1.93
CA PRO A 22 -14.67 8.28 -3.15
C PRO A 22 -13.59 7.91 -4.18
N SER A 23 -12.55 8.73 -4.30
CA SER A 23 -11.41 8.49 -5.20
C SER A 23 -10.66 7.20 -4.84
N ILE A 24 -10.32 7.02 -3.56
CA ILE A 24 -9.69 5.81 -3.04
C ILE A 24 -10.65 4.62 -3.14
N TRP A 25 -11.93 4.81 -2.78
CA TRP A 25 -12.93 3.74 -2.80
C TRP A 25 -13.07 3.10 -4.18
N LYS A 26 -13.12 3.93 -5.23
CA LYS A 26 -13.17 3.46 -6.61
C LYS A 26 -11.96 2.59 -6.93
N THR A 27 -10.75 3.03 -6.59
CA THR A 27 -9.52 2.25 -6.78
C THR A 27 -9.51 0.94 -6.00
N CYS A 28 -10.15 0.88 -4.83
CA CYS A 28 -10.24 -0.35 -4.05
C CYS A 28 -11.13 -1.43 -4.68
N LEU A 29 -12.11 -1.03 -5.50
CA LEU A 29 -13.03 -1.91 -6.22
C LEU A 29 -12.48 -2.31 -7.60
N GLU A 30 -11.51 -1.59 -8.14
CA GLU A 30 -10.88 -1.93 -9.41
C GLU A 30 -10.18 -3.29 -9.35
N ASN A 31 -10.29 -4.04 -10.44
CA ASN A 31 -9.60 -5.31 -10.61
C ASN A 31 -8.17 -5.03 -11.09
N LYS A 32 -7.22 -4.98 -10.16
CA LYS A 32 -5.79 -4.88 -10.49
C LYS A 32 -5.23 -6.27 -10.79
N LYS A 33 -4.29 -6.34 -11.73
CA LYS A 33 -3.51 -7.58 -11.97
C LYS A 33 -2.81 -7.98 -10.67
N GLY A 34 -3.23 -9.11 -10.10
CA GLY A 34 -2.67 -9.67 -8.88
C GLY A 34 -3.73 -10.01 -7.85
N VAL A 35 -3.28 -10.44 -6.67
CA VAL A 35 -4.14 -10.73 -5.52
C VAL A 35 -3.59 -10.05 -4.28
N PHE A 36 -4.49 -9.64 -3.39
CA PHE A 36 -4.15 -9.08 -2.09
C PHE A 36 -4.11 -10.21 -1.06
N ARG A 37 -3.10 -10.19 -0.19
CA ARG A 37 -2.92 -11.22 0.84
C ARG A 37 -2.76 -10.57 2.20
N CYS A 38 -3.36 -11.18 3.22
CA CYS A 38 -3.05 -10.81 4.59
C CYS A 38 -1.81 -11.57 5.06
N VAL A 39 -0.77 -10.84 5.45
CA VAL A 39 0.49 -11.41 5.94
C VAL A 39 0.49 -11.72 7.44
N LEU A 40 -0.55 -11.26 8.15
CA LEU A 40 -0.73 -11.46 9.58
C LEU A 40 -1.56 -12.71 9.91
N CYS A 41 -2.21 -13.30 8.90
CA CYS A 41 -2.88 -14.59 9.07
C CYS A 41 -1.86 -15.71 9.26
N GLU A 42 -2.21 -16.67 10.11
CA GLU A 42 -1.47 -17.93 10.22
C GLU A 42 -1.46 -18.70 8.90
N GLU A 43 -0.46 -19.57 8.74
CA GLU A 43 -0.23 -20.30 7.50
C GLU A 43 -1.39 -21.24 7.13
N SER A 44 -2.07 -21.80 8.15
CA SER A 44 -3.26 -22.64 8.02
C SER A 44 -4.51 -21.88 7.53
N ASN A 45 -4.52 -20.55 7.61
CA ASN A 45 -5.68 -19.70 7.28
C ASN A 45 -5.28 -18.48 6.44
N LYS A 46 -4.36 -18.68 5.47
CA LYS A 46 -3.96 -17.63 4.54
C LYS A 46 -5.14 -17.21 3.67
N GLN A 47 -5.63 -16.00 3.90
CA GLN A 47 -6.71 -15.41 3.12
C GLN A 47 -6.16 -14.59 1.94
N VAL A 48 -6.78 -14.80 0.78
CA VAL A 48 -6.42 -14.17 -0.50
C VAL A 48 -7.65 -13.45 -1.04
N PHE A 49 -7.47 -12.22 -1.50
CA PHE A 49 -8.55 -11.34 -1.92
C PHE A 49 -8.30 -10.79 -3.33
N ARG A 50 -9.37 -10.61 -4.09
CA ARG A 50 -9.31 -9.97 -5.41
C ARG A 50 -9.34 -8.45 -5.32
N HIS A 51 -10.10 -7.89 -4.37
CA HIS A 51 -10.24 -6.44 -4.21
C HIS A 51 -9.61 -5.97 -2.90
N MET A 52 -9.16 -4.71 -2.88
CA MET A 52 -8.62 -4.10 -1.66
C MET A 52 -9.73 -3.90 -0.61
N ALA A 53 -10.96 -3.68 -1.06
CA ALA A 53 -12.12 -3.58 -0.17
C ALA A 53 -12.35 -4.86 0.64
N ASP A 54 -12.12 -6.03 0.03
CA ASP A 54 -12.24 -7.32 0.72
C ASP A 54 -11.14 -7.51 1.77
N LEU A 55 -9.90 -7.12 1.44
CA LEU A 55 -8.80 -7.11 2.39
C LEU A 55 -9.09 -6.18 3.57
N ALA A 56 -9.62 -4.98 3.32
CA ALA A 56 -9.96 -4.02 4.36
C ALA A 56 -11.04 -4.57 5.32
N ARG A 57 -12.09 -5.18 4.76
CA ARG A 57 -13.13 -5.87 5.54
C ARG A 57 -12.55 -7.00 6.38
N HIS A 58 -11.65 -7.81 5.81
CA HIS A 58 -10.96 -8.87 6.55
C HIS A 58 -10.12 -8.30 7.72
N ILE A 59 -9.41 -7.20 7.51
CA ILE A 59 -8.60 -6.55 8.56
C ILE A 59 -9.52 -6.06 9.70
N ASP A 60 -10.65 -5.43 9.37
CA ASP A 60 -11.63 -5.00 10.37
C ASP A 60 -12.18 -6.18 11.18
N GLN A 61 -12.46 -7.31 10.54
CA GLN A 61 -12.98 -8.53 11.20
C GLN A 61 -11.93 -9.25 12.05
N SER A 62 -10.68 -9.28 11.59
CA SER A 62 -9.56 -9.95 12.28
C SER A 62 -8.94 -9.11 13.38
N GLY A 63 -9.23 -7.81 13.44
CA GLY A 63 -8.62 -6.89 14.41
C GLY A 63 -7.13 -6.67 14.17
N HIS A 64 -6.61 -7.02 12.98
CA HIS A 64 -5.20 -6.90 12.65
C HIS A 64 -4.74 -5.43 12.67
N HIS A 65 -3.78 -5.12 13.52
CA HIS A 65 -3.21 -3.77 13.59
C HIS A 65 -2.14 -3.56 12.51
N ARG A 66 -2.24 -2.45 11.77
CA ARG A 66 -1.33 -2.08 10.67
C ARG A 66 -0.90 -0.63 10.80
N SER A 67 0.16 -0.39 11.57
CA SER A 67 0.61 0.95 11.99
C SER A 67 1.27 1.75 10.87
N TYR A 68 1.85 1.08 9.87
CA TYR A 68 2.60 1.76 8.81
C TYR A 68 1.65 2.24 7.72
N LYS A 69 1.36 3.55 7.66
CA LYS A 69 0.47 4.15 6.66
C LYS A 69 1.27 4.83 5.56
N CYS A 70 0.77 4.76 4.32
CA CYS A 70 1.35 5.54 3.22
C CYS A 70 1.04 7.03 3.41
N ASN A 71 2.00 7.91 3.13
CA ASN A 71 1.82 9.36 3.25
C ASN A 71 1.07 9.98 2.05
N GLU A 72 0.94 9.26 0.94
CA GLU A 72 0.21 9.74 -0.24
C GLU A 72 -1.30 9.69 -0.01
N GLY A 73 -1.92 10.87 0.09
CA GLY A 73 -3.34 11.02 0.44
C GLY A 73 -4.34 10.44 -0.57
N THR A 74 -3.90 10.15 -1.80
CA THR A 74 -4.71 9.47 -2.83
C THR A 74 -4.45 7.96 -2.89
N CYS A 75 -3.49 7.45 -2.12
CA CYS A 75 -3.16 6.04 -2.10
C CYS A 75 -4.09 5.28 -1.13
N PRO A 76 -4.71 4.15 -1.54
CA PRO A 76 -5.53 3.33 -0.63
C PRO A 76 -4.77 2.82 0.61
N TRP A 77 -3.46 2.67 0.49
CA TRP A 77 -2.59 2.23 1.60
C TRP A 77 -2.35 3.32 2.66
N SER A 78 -2.77 4.56 2.42
CA SER A 78 -2.82 5.60 3.47
C SER A 78 -3.85 5.26 4.55
N ILE A 79 -4.94 4.56 4.17
CA ILE A 79 -6.00 4.13 5.08
C ILE A 79 -5.76 2.69 5.55
N ILE A 80 -5.52 1.75 4.64
CA ILE A 80 -5.36 0.31 4.97
C ILE A 80 -4.09 0.06 5.78
N GLY A 81 -2.96 0.62 5.33
CA GLY A 81 -1.66 0.40 5.95
C GLY A 81 -1.01 -0.96 5.72
N PHE A 82 0.21 -1.08 6.21
CA PHE A 82 1.07 -2.26 6.09
C PHE A 82 1.33 -2.88 7.47
N ALA A 83 1.57 -4.19 7.48
CA ALA A 83 1.91 -4.91 8.70
C ALA A 83 3.37 -4.65 9.11
N ALA A 84 4.27 -4.54 8.12
CA ALA A 84 5.70 -4.33 8.37
C ALA A 84 6.24 -3.05 7.73
N ARG A 85 7.27 -2.47 8.37
CA ARG A 85 8.01 -1.31 7.85
C ARG A 85 8.66 -1.59 6.49
N SER A 86 9.16 -2.81 6.28
CA SER A 86 9.80 -3.22 5.02
C SER A 86 8.81 -3.22 3.84
N GLU A 87 7.56 -3.64 4.07
CA GLU A 87 6.50 -3.60 3.06
C GLU A 87 6.13 -2.16 2.69
N TRP A 88 5.96 -1.31 3.71
CA TRP A 88 5.71 0.12 3.53
C TRP A 88 6.83 0.80 2.74
N ALA A 89 8.09 0.59 3.12
CA ALA A 89 9.25 1.20 2.47
C ALA A 89 9.38 0.76 1.00
N ARG A 90 9.12 -0.53 0.72
CA ARG A 90 9.10 -1.05 -0.65
C ARG A 90 7.96 -0.42 -1.45
N HIS A 91 6.76 -0.34 -0.88
CA HIS A 91 5.62 0.28 -1.54
C HIS A 91 5.88 1.74 -1.90
N THR A 92 6.32 2.57 -0.95
CA THR A 92 6.58 3.99 -1.18
C THR A 92 7.68 4.17 -2.23
N LYS A 93 8.74 3.36 -2.15
CA LYS A 93 9.83 3.38 -3.13
C LYS A 93 9.36 3.08 -4.56
N HIS A 94 8.47 2.10 -4.74
CA HIS A 94 8.06 1.66 -6.08
C HIS A 94 6.86 2.40 -6.66
N GLN A 95 6.01 3.00 -5.81
CA GLN A 95 4.78 3.63 -6.27
C GLN A 95 4.88 5.16 -6.28
N HIS A 96 5.69 5.74 -5.40
CA HIS A 96 5.68 7.19 -5.16
C HIS A 96 7.04 7.85 -5.36
N LEU A 97 8.13 7.14 -5.06
CA LEU A 97 9.48 7.59 -5.43
C LEU A 97 9.76 7.21 -6.88
N ASN A 98 9.47 8.15 -7.78
CA ASN A 98 9.96 8.09 -9.15
C ASN A 98 11.38 8.68 -9.17
N GLU A 99 12.36 7.94 -8.65
CA GLU A 99 13.76 8.33 -8.79
C GLU A 99 14.12 8.35 -10.29
N GLU A 100 14.28 9.55 -10.85
CA GLU A 100 14.80 9.69 -12.20
C GLU A 100 16.28 9.28 -12.20
N PHE A 101 16.61 8.23 -12.93
CA PHE A 101 17.98 7.78 -13.11
C PHE A 101 18.63 8.59 -14.21
N THR A 102 19.60 9.44 -13.87
CA THR A 102 20.39 10.20 -14.85
C THR A 102 21.70 9.46 -15.13
N CYS A 103 22.09 9.40 -16.40
CA CYS A 103 23.40 8.88 -16.81
C CYS A 103 24.53 9.67 -16.13
N SER A 104 25.49 8.95 -15.55
CA SER A 104 26.64 9.54 -14.85
C SER A 104 27.86 9.77 -15.76
N ARG A 105 27.79 9.35 -17.04
CA ARG A 105 28.92 9.49 -17.98
C ARG A 105 29.02 10.94 -18.47
N PRO A 106 30.25 11.50 -18.53
CA PRO A 106 30.45 12.83 -19.10
C PRO A 106 29.92 12.86 -20.54
N TYR A 107 29.24 13.96 -20.90
CA TYR A 107 28.60 14.17 -22.20
C TYR A 107 27.37 13.27 -22.50
N CYS A 108 26.87 12.50 -21.54
CA CYS A 108 25.61 11.77 -21.69
C CYS A 108 24.52 12.32 -20.76
N ASN A 109 23.53 13.02 -21.33
CA ASN A 109 22.45 13.67 -20.58
C ASN A 109 21.15 12.85 -20.54
N LYS A 110 21.23 11.52 -20.72
CA LYS A 110 20.02 10.68 -20.75
C LYS A 110 19.44 10.48 -19.35
N LYS A 111 18.13 10.65 -19.23
CA LYS A 111 17.34 10.41 -18.02
C LYS A 111 16.36 9.26 -18.24
N PHE A 112 16.12 8.49 -17.19
CA PHE A 112 15.25 7.32 -17.22
C PHE A 112 14.33 7.34 -16.02
N ALA A 113 13.02 7.19 -16.25
CA ALA A 113 12.03 7.01 -15.16
C ALA A 113 12.13 5.63 -14.49
N ARG A 114 12.95 4.71 -15.02
CA ARG A 114 12.99 3.31 -14.63
C ARG A 114 14.42 2.78 -14.49
N ARG A 115 14.68 2.08 -13.38
CA ARG A 115 16.00 1.51 -13.06
C ARG A 115 16.49 0.49 -14.09
N ASP A 116 15.60 -0.37 -14.61
CA ASP A 116 15.94 -1.37 -15.62
C ASP A 116 16.35 -0.75 -16.95
N SER A 117 15.66 0.33 -17.35
CA SER A 117 16.02 1.09 -18.55
C SER A 117 17.38 1.77 -18.41
N TYR A 118 17.66 2.34 -17.24
CA TYR A 118 18.98 2.90 -16.92
C TYR A 118 20.09 1.84 -16.96
N LYS A 119 19.91 0.69 -16.29
CA LYS A 119 20.92 -0.39 -16.29
C LYS A 119 21.22 -0.91 -17.70
N ARG A 120 20.18 -1.08 -18.51
CA ARG A 120 20.34 -1.49 -19.91
C ARG A 120 21.09 -0.43 -20.71
N HIS A 121 20.77 0.85 -20.52
CA HIS A 121 21.53 1.93 -21.15
C HIS A 121 23.00 1.91 -20.74
N MET A 122 23.30 1.74 -19.44
CA MET A 122 24.68 1.61 -18.96
C MET A 122 25.40 0.43 -19.61
N SER A 123 24.76 -0.73 -19.75
CA SER A 123 25.41 -1.92 -20.33
C SER A 123 25.53 -1.92 -21.85
N MET A 124 24.63 -1.26 -22.57
CA MET A 124 24.58 -1.30 -24.04
C MET A 124 25.27 -0.10 -24.69
N VAL A 125 25.42 1.01 -23.97
CA VAL A 125 25.96 2.27 -24.52
C VAL A 125 27.32 2.61 -23.91
N HIS A 126 27.68 2.05 -22.75
CA HIS A 126 28.85 2.42 -21.95
C HIS A 126 29.55 1.23 -21.30
#